data_AF-A0A2H0P7W1-F1
#
_entry.id   AF-A0A2H0P7W1-F1
#
_cell.length_a   1.000
_cell.length_b   1.000
_cell.length_c   1.000
_cell.angle_alpha   90.00
_cell.angle_beta   90.00
_cell.angle_gamma   90.00
#
_symmetry.space_group_name_H-M   'P 1'
#
loop_
_entity.id
_entity.type
_entity.pdbx_description
1 polymer ?
#
loop_
_entity_poly.entity_id
_entity_poly.type
_entity_poly.pdbx_seq_one_letter_code
_entity_poly.pdbx_strand_id
1 'polypeptide(L)'
;MPSWEKSLTRTQMLSIIRHLRPWDSATPDRASVLAQSSDPKRGEAIYRGRCAACHGRRGQGGIGNTLNSPTFLSIASPQFFRDMVISGRKHTAMPASYNLSTGEIGDLVSYLRSWARPKHSLAEVRSLLPAASAEIGAKIFAARCASCHGGKGEGGIGSRLASDSFLRIADDKFLFSAISDGRPGTAMPSWYFLPSRDVADLLKFIRTWQKGESIAVNRPARRGEPEFGKLIFDKACLSCHGPEGRGGVGGQIGNPLFLASAQDEFLWRTIAHGKQGSGMRGFLEGRGPGTVMSLNSSDIDHVVSYLRALSNKPRVDLLDREFPGASAVAGKEIFLGKGGCSKCHGEQGEGSSGPSLNSLGFLKAASNGYLAATIIMGRQGTEMRAFGQAGNVTTLSQREVTDLVAFIRSWERNPPTVTRVIDRTESAAREGAGLFNRYCIGCHGAEGRGQASGGIKGYAPSLNTPEFLRAADDGLLMATIAIGRPNTGMRPFGTGAGGVAELSAADIRKIVAYIRSWENNK
;
A
#
# COMPACT_ATOMS: atom_id res chain seq x y z
N MET A 1 -20.30 -27.29 -9.59
CA MET A 1 -20.58 -26.54 -10.83
C MET A 1 -22.05 -26.15 -10.84
N PRO A 2 -22.38 -24.86 -10.83
CA PRO A 2 -23.77 -24.40 -10.94
C PRO A 2 -24.45 -24.91 -12.21
N SER A 3 -25.78 -25.07 -12.21
CA SER A 3 -26.56 -25.58 -13.36
C SER A 3 -26.43 -24.71 -14.62
N TRP A 4 -26.12 -23.42 -14.45
CA TRP A 4 -25.95 -22.47 -15.56
C TRP A 4 -24.67 -22.73 -16.38
N GLU A 5 -23.62 -23.33 -15.82
CA GLU A 5 -22.41 -23.69 -16.58
C GLU A 5 -22.68 -24.79 -17.62
N LYS A 6 -23.73 -25.60 -17.40
CA LYS A 6 -24.16 -26.65 -18.33
C LYS A 6 -25.20 -26.18 -19.34
N SER A 7 -25.76 -24.97 -19.18
CA SER A 7 -26.86 -24.45 -20.00
C SER A 7 -26.53 -23.17 -20.75
N LEU A 8 -25.46 -22.46 -20.38
CA LEU A 8 -24.97 -21.30 -21.10
C LEU A 8 -23.74 -21.64 -21.92
N THR A 9 -23.81 -21.40 -23.22
CA THR A 9 -22.63 -21.41 -24.10
C THR A 9 -21.66 -20.28 -23.70
N ARG A 10 -20.39 -20.44 -24.05
CA ARG A 10 -19.36 -19.39 -23.89
C ARG A 10 -19.80 -18.05 -24.46
N THR A 11 -20.50 -18.07 -25.60
CA THR A 11 -21.04 -16.88 -26.26
C THR A 11 -22.16 -16.22 -25.45
N GLN A 12 -23.08 -17.01 -24.88
CA GLN A 12 -24.13 -16.48 -24.01
C GLN A 12 -23.56 -15.89 -22.72
N MET A 13 -22.57 -16.54 -22.10
CA MET A 13 -21.86 -15.98 -20.95
C MET A 13 -21.18 -14.65 -21.30
N LEU A 14 -20.46 -14.58 -22.43
CA LEU A 14 -19.82 -13.34 -22.88
C LEU A 14 -20.84 -12.23 -23.23
N SER A 15 -22.01 -12.60 -23.75
CA SER A 15 -23.10 -11.67 -24.06
C SER A 15 -23.72 -11.10 -22.78
N ILE A 16 -23.99 -11.93 -21.78
CA ILE A 16 -24.47 -11.51 -20.46
C ILE A 16 -23.44 -10.62 -19.76
N ILE A 17 -22.16 -11.02 -19.75
CA ILE A 17 -21.08 -10.18 -19.20
C ILE A 17 -21.04 -8.83 -19.91
N ARG A 18 -21.18 -8.81 -21.25
CA ARG A 18 -21.20 -7.56 -22.03
C ARG A 18 -22.44 -6.71 -21.74
N HIS A 19 -23.59 -7.33 -21.47
CA HIS A 19 -24.83 -6.64 -21.12
C HIS A 19 -24.80 -6.06 -19.69
N LEU A 20 -24.14 -6.73 -18.74
CA LEU A 20 -24.00 -6.29 -17.35
C LEU A 20 -22.85 -5.29 -17.15
N ARG A 21 -21.82 -5.32 -18.01
CA ARG A 21 -20.64 -4.43 -17.92
C ARG A 21 -20.97 -2.93 -17.89
N PRO A 22 -22.00 -2.41 -18.60
CA PRO A 22 -22.43 -1.01 -18.51
C PRO A 22 -23.19 -0.68 -17.21
N TRP A 23 -23.67 -1.69 -16.47
CA TRP A 23 -24.34 -1.48 -15.18
C TRP A 23 -23.34 -1.26 -14.04
N ASP A 24 -22.11 -1.71 -14.21
CA ASP A 24 -20.97 -1.19 -13.46
C ASP A 24 -20.72 0.24 -13.97
N SER A 25 -20.95 1.24 -13.12
CA SER A 25 -20.46 2.60 -13.34
C SER A 25 -19.00 2.51 -13.80
N ALA A 26 -18.65 3.14 -14.93
CA ALA A 26 -17.31 3.07 -15.50
C ALA A 26 -16.26 3.21 -14.39
N THR A 27 -15.44 2.19 -14.22
CA THR A 27 -14.45 2.14 -13.14
C THR A 27 -13.63 3.43 -13.21
N PRO A 28 -13.57 4.24 -12.14
CA PRO A 28 -12.91 5.54 -12.19
C PRO A 28 -11.48 5.40 -12.71
N ASP A 29 -11.11 6.22 -13.70
CA ASP A 29 -9.76 6.21 -14.24
C ASP A 29 -8.75 6.63 -13.17
N ARG A 30 -7.68 5.85 -13.01
CA ARG A 30 -6.67 6.04 -11.96
C ARG A 30 -5.95 7.38 -12.07
N ALA A 31 -5.65 7.85 -13.29
CA ALA A 31 -4.92 9.10 -13.50
C ALA A 31 -5.80 10.30 -13.12
N SER A 32 -7.08 10.24 -13.46
CA SER A 32 -8.05 11.31 -13.21
C SER A 32 -8.20 11.66 -11.72
N VAL A 33 -8.02 10.70 -10.79
CA VAL A 33 -8.20 10.93 -9.34
C VAL A 33 -7.11 11.85 -8.78
N LEU A 34 -5.90 11.75 -9.31
CA LEU A 34 -4.77 12.57 -8.88
C LEU A 34 -4.83 14.02 -9.36
N ALA A 35 -5.62 14.30 -10.39
CA ALA A 35 -5.70 15.59 -11.03
C ALA A 35 -6.78 16.51 -10.43
N GLN A 36 -7.63 16.00 -9.53
CA GLN A 36 -8.77 16.75 -8.99
C GLN A 36 -8.48 17.38 -7.63
N SER A 37 -9.08 18.55 -7.41
CA SER A 37 -9.13 19.19 -6.09
C SER A 37 -9.79 18.26 -5.08
N SER A 38 -9.19 18.15 -3.91
CA SER A 38 -9.58 17.19 -2.88
C SER A 38 -9.94 17.91 -1.57
N ASP A 39 -11.08 17.57 -0.98
CA ASP A 39 -11.60 18.12 0.28
C ASP A 39 -11.69 17.03 1.37
N PRO A 40 -10.85 17.09 2.42
CA PRO A 40 -10.88 16.12 3.50
C PRO A 40 -12.20 16.12 4.31
N LYS A 41 -12.98 17.21 4.31
CA LYS A 41 -14.29 17.25 4.99
C LYS A 41 -15.33 16.41 4.25
N ARG A 42 -15.39 16.53 2.91
CA ARG A 42 -16.22 15.64 2.08
C ARG A 42 -15.74 14.19 2.19
N GLY A 43 -14.43 13.98 2.21
CA GLY A 43 -13.82 12.67 2.43
C GLY A 43 -14.22 12.04 3.76
N GLU A 44 -14.33 12.82 4.84
CA GLU A 44 -14.81 12.34 6.13
C GLU A 44 -16.26 11.85 6.06
N ALA A 45 -17.14 12.60 5.40
CA ALA A 45 -18.55 12.21 5.23
C ALA A 45 -18.67 10.87 4.46
N ILE A 46 -17.91 10.74 3.37
CA ILE A 46 -17.83 9.48 2.58
C ILE A 46 -17.33 8.34 3.46
N TYR A 47 -16.23 8.56 4.20
CA TYR A 47 -15.65 7.55 5.08
C TYR A 47 -16.65 7.07 6.14
N ARG A 48 -17.36 7.99 6.80
CA ARG A 48 -18.36 7.67 7.83
C ARG A 48 -19.52 6.84 7.26
N GLY A 49 -19.99 7.17 6.06
CA GLY A 49 -21.11 6.48 5.43
C GLY A 49 -20.76 5.12 4.81
N ARG A 50 -19.52 4.91 4.35
CA ARG A 50 -19.16 3.74 3.53
C ARG A 50 -18.03 2.87 4.07
N CYS A 51 -17.17 3.40 4.94
CA CYS A 51 -15.94 2.73 5.36
C CYS A 51 -15.90 2.43 6.87
N ALA A 52 -16.48 3.31 7.69
CA ALA A 52 -16.39 3.27 9.15
C ALA A 52 -16.99 2.01 9.79
N ALA A 53 -18.01 1.41 9.17
CA ALA A 53 -18.62 0.16 9.63
C ALA A 53 -17.63 -1.03 9.67
N CYS A 54 -16.65 -1.04 8.75
CA CYS A 54 -15.63 -2.09 8.69
C CYS A 54 -14.32 -1.64 9.34
N HIS A 55 -13.89 -0.40 9.08
CA HIS A 55 -12.59 0.14 9.49
C HIS A 55 -12.63 0.95 10.79
N GLY A 56 -13.80 1.05 11.43
CA GLY A 56 -14.02 1.87 12.62
C GLY A 56 -14.13 3.37 12.31
N ARG A 57 -14.82 4.12 13.18
CA ARG A 57 -15.09 5.57 13.03
C ARG A 57 -13.86 6.45 12.75
N ARG A 58 -12.68 6.07 13.25
CA ARG A 58 -11.40 6.79 13.09
C ARG A 58 -10.30 5.91 12.52
N GLY A 59 -10.64 4.82 11.82
CA GLY A 59 -9.67 3.92 11.19
C GLY A 59 -9.03 2.89 12.11
N GLN A 60 -9.53 2.71 13.34
CA GLN A 60 -9.00 1.75 14.32
C GLN A 60 -9.12 0.27 13.89
N GLY A 61 -9.92 -0.02 12.86
CA GLY A 61 -10.17 -1.37 12.35
C GLY A 61 -11.43 -2.00 12.95
N GLY A 62 -11.53 -3.32 12.78
CA GLY A 62 -12.67 -4.13 13.19
C GLY A 62 -12.80 -5.33 12.26
N ILE A 63 -13.81 -5.31 11.39
CA ILE A 63 -13.94 -6.28 10.29
C ILE A 63 -12.87 -6.02 9.23
N GLY A 64 -12.67 -4.74 8.90
CA GLY A 64 -11.63 -4.25 8.04
C GLY A 64 -10.33 -4.00 8.81
N ASN A 65 -9.23 -3.92 8.05
CA ASN A 65 -7.91 -3.62 8.61
C ASN A 65 -7.89 -2.26 9.32
N THR A 66 -7.04 -2.11 10.34
CA THR A 66 -6.70 -0.81 10.92
C THR A 66 -6.03 0.08 9.86
N LEU A 67 -6.61 1.26 9.63
CA LEU A 67 -6.18 2.26 8.65
C LEU A 67 -5.45 3.46 9.30
N ASN A 68 -5.63 3.70 10.59
CA ASN A 68 -4.99 4.81 11.30
C ASN A 68 -3.66 4.44 11.98
N SER A 69 -3.16 3.23 11.73
CA SER A 69 -1.86 2.80 12.25
C SER A 69 -0.75 3.74 11.72
N PRO A 70 0.08 4.34 12.58
CA PRO A 70 1.10 5.30 12.14
C PRO A 70 2.06 4.72 11.11
N THR A 71 2.47 3.46 11.27
CA THR A 71 3.37 2.77 10.33
C THR A 71 2.66 2.37 9.03
N PHE A 72 1.36 2.09 9.05
CA PHE A 72 0.62 1.87 7.81
C PHE A 72 0.48 3.18 7.02
N LEU A 73 0.09 4.27 7.68
CA LEU A 73 -0.03 5.59 7.04
C LEU A 73 1.31 6.12 6.51
N SER A 74 2.43 5.70 7.11
CA SER A 74 3.75 6.11 6.62
C SER A 74 4.21 5.41 5.34
N ILE A 75 3.68 4.23 5.06
CA ILE A 75 4.06 3.40 3.90
C ILE A 75 3.01 3.51 2.79
N ALA A 76 1.73 3.52 3.15
CA ALA A 76 0.62 3.52 2.21
C ALA A 76 0.57 4.84 1.43
N SER A 77 0.88 4.76 0.13
CA SER A 77 0.81 5.91 -0.76
C SER A 77 -0.64 6.30 -1.06
N PRO A 78 -0.90 7.54 -1.48
CA PRO A 78 -2.21 7.92 -2.02
C PRO A 78 -2.68 6.98 -3.13
N GLN A 79 -1.76 6.50 -3.98
CA GLN A 79 -2.07 5.55 -5.05
C GLN A 79 -2.55 4.21 -4.50
N PHE A 80 -1.86 3.68 -3.47
CA PHE A 80 -2.30 2.46 -2.78
C PHE A 80 -3.73 2.59 -2.26
N PHE A 81 -4.08 3.70 -1.60
CA PHE A 81 -5.44 3.91 -1.10
C PHE A 81 -6.47 3.93 -2.22
N ARG A 82 -6.20 4.65 -3.32
CA ARG A 82 -7.08 4.67 -4.50
C ARG A 82 -7.29 3.27 -5.07
N ASP A 83 -6.21 2.56 -5.33
CA ASP A 83 -6.26 1.23 -5.93
C ASP A 83 -7.01 0.23 -5.05
N MET A 84 -6.86 0.35 -3.73
CA MET A 84 -7.60 -0.48 -2.79
C MET A 84 -9.10 -0.16 -2.74
N VAL A 85 -9.48 1.12 -2.84
CA VAL A 85 -10.90 1.54 -2.89
C VAL A 85 -11.54 1.12 -4.21
N ILE A 86 -10.81 1.22 -5.32
CA ILE A 86 -11.29 0.83 -6.65
C ILE A 86 -11.39 -0.69 -6.76
N SER A 87 -10.33 -1.41 -6.42
CA SER A 87 -10.19 -2.85 -6.71
C SER A 87 -10.74 -3.75 -5.59
N GLY A 88 -10.92 -3.21 -4.38
CA GLY A 88 -11.27 -3.99 -3.20
C GLY A 88 -10.28 -5.12 -2.89
N ARG A 89 -10.75 -6.13 -2.16
CA ARG A 89 -10.05 -7.40 -1.92
C ARG A 89 -11.03 -8.54 -2.08
N LYS A 90 -11.01 -9.22 -3.23
CA LYS A 90 -11.82 -10.42 -3.49
C LYS A 90 -11.68 -11.42 -2.34
N HIS A 91 -12.79 -12.09 -2.00
CA HIS A 91 -12.89 -13.07 -0.92
C HIS A 91 -12.62 -12.51 0.49
N THR A 92 -12.80 -11.20 0.66
CA THR A 92 -12.80 -10.54 1.96
C THR A 92 -14.01 -9.61 2.07
N ALA A 93 -14.24 -9.06 3.26
CA ALA A 93 -15.30 -8.08 3.51
C ALA A 93 -15.02 -6.68 2.90
N MET A 94 -13.94 -6.50 2.13
CA MET A 94 -13.63 -5.23 1.46
C MET A 94 -14.03 -5.31 -0.02
N PRO A 95 -15.26 -4.89 -0.38
CA PRO A 95 -15.74 -4.94 -1.76
C PRO A 95 -14.96 -3.99 -2.68
N ALA A 96 -15.06 -4.25 -3.99
CA ALA A 96 -14.63 -3.34 -5.05
C ALA A 96 -15.75 -2.33 -5.38
N SER A 97 -15.41 -1.27 -6.12
CA SER A 97 -16.38 -0.39 -6.79
C SER A 97 -17.51 0.13 -5.88
N TYR A 98 -17.19 1.00 -4.92
CA TYR A 98 -18.16 1.67 -4.05
C TYR A 98 -19.12 2.64 -4.78
N ASN A 99 -19.14 2.65 -6.12
CA ASN A 99 -19.80 3.65 -6.97
C ASN A 99 -19.44 5.08 -6.55
N LEU A 100 -18.15 5.32 -6.32
CA LEU A 100 -17.59 6.63 -6.03
C LEU A 100 -17.01 7.20 -7.33
N SER A 101 -17.30 8.47 -7.60
CA SER A 101 -16.64 9.23 -8.64
C SER A 101 -15.15 9.42 -8.34
N THR A 102 -14.40 9.77 -9.38
CA THR A 102 -12.99 10.14 -9.28
C THR A 102 -12.73 11.19 -8.18
N GLY A 103 -13.52 12.26 -8.13
CA GLY A 103 -13.36 13.33 -7.13
C GLY A 103 -13.63 12.85 -5.71
N GLU A 104 -14.68 12.04 -5.51
CA GLU A 104 -14.99 11.45 -4.20
C GLU A 104 -13.89 10.53 -3.67
N ILE A 105 -13.22 9.79 -4.55
CA ILE A 105 -12.04 8.99 -4.16
C ILE A 105 -10.89 9.93 -3.74
N GLY A 106 -10.66 11.04 -4.45
CA GLY A 106 -9.66 12.05 -4.10
C GLY A 106 -9.91 12.68 -2.72
N ASP A 107 -11.16 13.06 -2.45
CA ASP A 107 -11.63 13.58 -1.16
C ASP A 107 -11.39 12.55 -0.03
N LEU A 108 -11.80 11.28 -0.24
CA LEU A 108 -11.61 10.19 0.73
C LEU A 108 -10.13 9.95 1.04
N VAL A 109 -9.28 9.88 0.02
CA VAL A 109 -7.83 9.71 0.20
C VAL A 109 -7.24 10.89 0.98
N SER A 110 -7.68 12.11 0.70
CA SER A 110 -7.25 13.31 1.42
C SER A 110 -7.64 13.28 2.89
N TYR A 111 -8.85 12.79 3.21
CA TYR A 111 -9.26 12.55 4.59
C TYR A 111 -8.37 11.51 5.28
N LEU A 112 -8.10 10.36 4.66
CA LEU A 112 -7.22 9.33 5.23
C LEU A 112 -5.79 9.86 5.47
N ARG A 113 -5.26 10.67 4.55
CA ARG A 113 -3.94 11.31 4.71
C ARG A 113 -3.93 12.37 5.80
N SER A 114 -5.07 12.98 6.12
CA SER A 114 -5.17 13.98 7.19
C SER A 114 -4.90 13.42 8.60
N TRP A 115 -4.94 12.09 8.77
CA TRP A 115 -4.54 11.42 10.01
C TRP A 115 -3.02 11.38 10.21
N ALA A 116 -2.24 11.56 9.13
CA ALA A 116 -0.79 11.51 9.12
C ALA A 116 -0.16 12.91 9.09
N ARG A 117 -0.51 13.78 10.05
CA ARG A 117 -0.01 15.17 10.08
C ARG A 117 1.45 15.22 10.52
N PRO A 118 2.35 15.88 9.76
CA PRO A 118 3.73 16.08 10.18
C PRO A 118 3.83 16.79 11.54
N LYS A 119 4.68 16.26 12.44
CA LYS A 119 5.04 16.85 13.73
C LYS A 119 6.32 17.69 13.66
N HIS A 120 6.72 18.06 12.45
CA HIS A 120 7.92 18.83 12.21
C HIS A 120 7.75 19.78 11.04
N SER A 121 8.55 20.85 11.05
CA SER A 121 8.66 21.79 9.95
C SER A 121 10.13 22.05 9.62
N LEU A 122 10.41 22.40 8.36
CA LEU A 122 11.77 22.71 7.94
C LEU A 122 12.35 23.91 8.70
N ALA A 123 11.52 24.90 9.02
CA ALA A 123 11.93 26.09 9.75
C ALA A 123 12.42 25.75 11.17
N GLU A 124 11.65 24.96 11.91
CA GLU A 124 12.03 24.51 13.25
C GLU A 124 13.27 23.61 13.21
N VAL A 125 13.32 22.64 12.30
CA VAL A 125 14.50 21.76 12.14
C VAL A 125 15.75 22.61 11.89
N ARG A 126 15.69 23.61 10.99
CA ARG A 126 16.80 24.53 10.73
C ARG A 126 17.24 25.30 11.97
N SER A 127 16.31 25.78 12.79
CA SER A 127 16.66 26.47 14.05
C SER A 127 17.33 25.55 15.07
N LEU A 128 17.02 24.25 15.06
CA LEU A 128 17.52 23.28 16.03
C LEU A 128 18.84 22.62 15.60
N LEU A 129 19.15 22.60 14.30
CA LEU A 129 20.36 21.95 13.73
C LEU A 129 21.68 22.37 14.42
N PRO A 130 21.93 23.65 14.77
CA PRO A 130 23.17 24.02 15.45
C PRO A 130 23.37 23.31 16.80
N ALA A 131 22.29 23.07 17.53
CA ALA A 131 22.30 22.42 18.85
C ALA A 131 21.96 20.92 18.80
N ALA A 132 21.88 20.34 17.60
CA ALA A 132 21.54 18.94 17.40
C ALA A 132 22.69 17.98 17.79
N SER A 133 22.36 16.80 18.30
CA SER A 133 23.29 15.75 18.73
C SER A 133 23.36 14.63 17.69
N ALA A 134 24.58 14.34 17.21
CA ALA A 134 24.82 13.21 16.33
C ALA A 134 24.65 11.87 17.05
N GLU A 135 24.89 11.82 18.35
CA GLU A 135 24.77 10.61 19.18
C GLU A 135 23.30 10.20 19.35
N ILE A 136 22.41 11.17 19.60
CA ILE A 136 20.96 10.93 19.61
C ILE A 136 20.49 10.53 18.21
N GLY A 137 20.94 11.26 17.18
CA GLY A 137 20.66 10.94 15.79
C GLY A 137 21.07 9.51 15.39
N ALA A 138 22.22 9.03 15.87
CA ALA A 138 22.70 7.66 15.64
C ALA A 138 21.76 6.62 16.24
N LYS A 139 21.23 6.85 17.45
CA LYS A 139 20.24 5.96 18.09
C LYS A 139 18.93 5.91 17.31
N ILE A 140 18.43 7.07 16.86
CA ILE A 140 17.24 7.16 16.02
C ILE A 140 17.47 6.40 14.71
N PHE A 141 18.61 6.63 14.06
CA PHE A 141 18.98 5.98 12.82
C PHE A 141 19.06 4.44 12.97
N ALA A 142 19.71 3.96 14.02
CA ALA A 142 19.80 2.53 14.32
C ALA A 142 18.41 1.90 14.52
N ALA A 143 17.51 2.58 15.22
CA ALA A 143 16.17 2.06 15.52
C ALA A 143 15.21 2.10 14.31
N ARG A 144 15.37 3.05 13.39
CA ARG A 144 14.35 3.37 12.37
C ARG A 144 14.83 3.25 10.92
N CYS A 145 16.11 3.48 10.66
CA CYS A 145 16.64 3.63 9.31
C CYS A 145 17.56 2.48 8.90
N ALA A 146 18.34 1.93 9.86
CA ALA A 146 19.39 0.95 9.60
C ALA A 146 18.88 -0.37 8.98
N SER A 147 17.64 -0.77 9.28
CA SER A 147 17.03 -1.98 8.69
C SER A 147 16.90 -1.89 7.17
N CYS A 148 16.84 -0.69 6.60
CA CYS A 148 16.81 -0.45 5.15
C CYS A 148 18.13 0.12 4.62
N HIS A 149 18.76 1.03 5.35
CA HIS A 149 19.94 1.79 4.91
C HIS A 149 21.27 1.20 5.38
N GLY A 150 21.26 0.08 6.12
CA GLY A 150 22.45 -0.49 6.74
C GLY A 150 22.87 0.24 8.01
N GLY A 151 23.58 -0.44 8.92
CA GLY A 151 23.92 0.10 10.24
C GLY A 151 24.88 1.29 10.19
N LYS A 152 25.69 1.36 9.13
CA LYS A 152 26.66 2.43 8.84
C LYS A 152 26.23 3.25 7.62
N GLY A 153 24.95 3.19 7.23
CA GLY A 153 24.44 3.89 6.05
C GLY A 153 24.92 3.29 4.72
N GLU A 154 25.37 2.04 4.71
CA GLU A 154 25.96 1.36 3.55
C GLU A 154 24.97 0.97 2.44
N GLY A 155 23.67 0.95 2.75
CA GLY A 155 22.58 0.65 1.82
C GLY A 155 21.99 -0.76 1.96
N GLY A 156 21.32 -1.21 0.90
CA GLY A 156 20.65 -2.50 0.79
C GLY A 156 19.27 -2.34 0.13
N ILE A 157 18.19 -2.59 0.87
CA ILE A 157 16.82 -2.27 0.43
C ILE A 157 16.68 -0.78 0.16
N GLY A 158 17.17 0.04 1.09
CA GLY A 158 17.31 1.48 0.99
C GLY A 158 18.63 1.89 0.34
N SER A 159 18.67 3.11 -0.22
CA SER A 159 19.89 3.60 -0.86
C SER A 159 21.01 3.84 0.14
N ARG A 160 22.27 3.62 -0.25
CA ARG A 160 23.44 4.03 0.53
C ARG A 160 23.38 5.53 0.89
N LEU A 161 23.49 5.87 2.16
CA LEU A 161 23.50 7.26 2.67
C LEU A 161 24.91 7.74 3.01
N ALA A 162 25.79 6.83 3.45
CA ALA A 162 27.19 7.10 3.75
C ALA A 162 28.01 7.27 2.45
N SER A 163 27.74 8.34 1.73
CA SER A 163 28.34 8.66 0.44
C SER A 163 28.66 10.15 0.41
N ASP A 164 29.94 10.49 0.40
CA ASP A 164 30.41 11.88 0.45
C ASP A 164 29.90 12.65 -0.77
N SER A 165 30.05 12.07 -1.96
CA SER A 165 29.55 12.64 -3.22
C SER A 165 28.06 12.99 -3.19
N PHE A 166 27.24 12.18 -2.49
CA PHE A 166 25.81 12.42 -2.35
C PHE A 166 25.53 13.49 -1.30
N LEU A 167 26.13 13.39 -0.11
CA LEU A 167 25.86 14.32 0.98
C LEU A 167 26.31 15.74 0.66
N ARG A 168 27.39 15.91 -0.10
CA ARG A 168 27.82 17.24 -0.55
C ARG A 168 26.80 17.95 -1.44
N ILE A 169 25.96 17.23 -2.19
CA ILE A 169 24.96 17.82 -3.08
C ILE A 169 23.52 17.71 -2.54
N ALA A 170 23.25 16.81 -1.61
CA ALA A 170 21.97 16.70 -0.92
C ALA A 170 21.90 17.75 0.19
N ASP A 171 21.24 18.89 -0.05
CA ASP A 171 21.05 19.91 0.97
C ASP A 171 20.09 19.45 2.08
N ASP A 172 20.05 20.19 3.19
CA ASP A 172 19.21 19.81 4.34
C ASP A 172 17.71 19.81 4.00
N LYS A 173 17.29 20.63 3.02
CA LYS A 173 15.91 20.61 2.52
C LYS A 173 15.60 19.28 1.83
N PHE A 174 16.50 18.77 1.00
CA PHE A 174 16.34 17.47 0.35
C PHE A 174 16.28 16.33 1.37
N LEU A 175 17.20 16.32 2.35
CA LEU A 175 17.23 15.30 3.41
C LEU A 175 15.98 15.37 4.29
N PHE A 176 15.58 16.58 4.71
CA PHE A 176 14.35 16.81 5.46
C PHE A 176 13.13 16.29 4.70
N SER A 177 12.97 16.63 3.42
CA SER A 177 11.81 16.19 2.61
C SER A 177 11.79 14.66 2.46
N ALA A 178 12.96 14.04 2.26
CA ALA A 178 13.06 12.58 2.18
C ALA A 178 12.69 11.86 3.49
N ILE A 179 12.97 12.48 4.65
CA ILE A 179 12.58 11.95 5.97
C ILE A 179 11.10 12.23 6.23
N SER A 180 10.66 13.46 6.02
CA SER A 180 9.31 13.95 6.30
C SER A 180 8.26 13.19 5.47
N ASP A 181 8.46 13.17 4.15
CA ASP A 181 7.48 12.66 3.19
C ASP A 181 7.77 11.22 2.76
N GLY A 182 8.95 10.70 3.08
CA GLY A 182 9.41 9.42 2.55
C GLY A 182 9.57 9.46 1.03
N ARG A 183 9.42 8.30 0.39
CA ARG A 183 9.33 8.19 -1.07
C ARG A 183 8.15 7.27 -1.42
N PRO A 184 6.92 7.80 -1.51
CA PRO A 184 5.70 7.02 -1.71
C PRO A 184 5.81 6.04 -2.87
N GLY A 185 5.37 4.82 -2.62
CA GLY A 185 5.46 3.70 -3.55
C GLY A 185 6.79 2.92 -3.44
N THR A 186 7.86 3.50 -2.89
CA THR A 186 9.09 2.75 -2.56
C THR A 186 9.03 2.16 -1.15
N ALA A 187 10.11 1.52 -0.71
CA ALA A 187 10.23 1.02 0.66
C ALA A 187 10.55 2.13 1.69
N MET A 188 10.83 3.37 1.27
CA MET A 188 11.16 4.46 2.18
C MET A 188 9.87 5.12 2.72
N PRO A 189 9.52 4.89 3.99
CA PRO A 189 8.31 5.45 4.59
C PRO A 189 8.49 6.93 4.93
N SER A 190 7.36 7.62 5.13
CA SER A 190 7.35 8.98 5.69
C SER A 190 7.48 8.94 7.21
N TRP A 191 8.44 9.65 7.79
CA TRP A 191 8.62 9.75 9.23
C TRP A 191 7.91 10.96 9.83
N TYR A 192 6.73 11.29 9.29
CA TYR A 192 5.92 12.47 9.64
C TYR A 192 5.69 12.62 11.16
N PHE A 193 5.70 11.53 11.92
CA PHE A 193 5.46 11.54 13.36
C PHE A 193 6.71 11.85 14.23
N LEU A 194 7.90 11.98 13.64
CA LEU A 194 9.09 12.41 14.38
C LEU A 194 8.99 13.91 14.74
N PRO A 195 9.33 14.32 15.97
CA PRO A 195 9.46 15.74 16.33
C PRO A 195 10.56 16.45 15.54
N SER A 196 10.47 17.78 15.40
CA SER A 196 11.51 18.60 14.75
C SER A 196 12.91 18.39 15.35
N ARG A 197 13.00 18.18 16.68
CA ARG A 197 14.27 17.90 17.36
C ARG A 197 14.91 16.60 16.88
N ASP A 198 14.16 15.51 16.87
CA ASP A 198 14.63 14.19 16.42
C ASP A 198 15.08 14.23 14.95
N VAL A 199 14.37 14.97 14.10
CA VAL A 199 14.76 15.16 12.69
C VAL A 199 16.07 15.95 12.59
N ALA A 200 16.26 16.99 13.40
CA ALA A 200 17.52 17.75 13.43
C ALA A 200 18.70 16.88 13.91
N ASP A 201 18.52 16.10 14.99
CA ASP A 201 19.51 15.15 15.51
C ASP A 201 19.86 14.09 14.44
N LEU A 202 18.86 13.57 13.73
CA LEU A 202 19.05 12.62 12.62
C LEU A 202 19.82 13.23 11.44
N LEU A 203 19.49 14.46 11.03
CA LEU A 203 20.23 15.19 9.99
C LEU A 203 21.70 15.39 10.41
N LYS A 204 21.92 15.83 11.66
CA LYS A 204 23.27 16.00 12.22
C LYS A 204 24.07 14.70 12.16
N PHE A 205 23.47 13.58 12.52
CA PHE A 205 24.10 12.26 12.40
C PHE A 205 24.40 11.88 10.94
N ILE A 206 23.45 12.01 10.02
CA ILE A 206 23.67 11.68 8.59
C ILE A 206 24.83 12.52 8.01
N ARG A 207 24.94 13.78 8.42
CA ARG A 207 26.03 14.68 8.01
C ARG A 207 27.42 14.24 8.49
N THR A 208 27.53 13.35 9.48
CA THR A 208 28.84 12.83 9.92
C THR A 208 29.56 12.00 8.87
N TRP A 209 28.84 11.49 7.85
CA TRP A 209 29.45 10.79 6.72
C TRP A 209 29.92 11.72 5.60
N GLN A 210 29.61 13.01 5.67
CA GLN A 210 30.10 14.02 4.73
C GLN A 210 31.51 14.44 5.13
N LYS A 211 32.46 14.32 4.22
CA LYS A 211 33.87 14.69 4.42
C LYS A 211 34.21 16.02 3.75
N GLY A 212 33.66 16.29 2.56
CA GLY A 212 33.89 17.53 1.83
C GLY A 212 32.84 18.60 2.10
N GLU A 213 33.11 19.81 1.59
CA GLU A 213 32.17 20.93 1.69
C GLU A 213 30.88 20.69 0.90
N SER A 214 29.78 21.21 1.43
CA SER A 214 28.48 21.23 0.76
C SER A 214 28.54 22.13 -0.47
N ILE A 215 27.97 21.64 -1.57
CA ILE A 215 27.89 22.33 -2.84
C ILE A 215 26.54 23.01 -2.93
N ALA A 216 26.54 24.31 -3.25
CA ALA A 216 25.31 25.05 -3.49
C ALA A 216 24.55 24.47 -4.69
N VAL A 217 23.34 23.95 -4.42
CA VAL A 217 22.45 23.35 -5.43
C VAL A 217 21.36 24.29 -5.95
N ASN A 218 21.20 25.45 -5.30
CA ASN A 218 20.25 26.48 -5.73
C ASN A 218 20.86 27.24 -6.91
N ARG A 219 20.64 26.73 -8.11
CA ARG A 219 21.09 27.31 -9.38
C ARG A 219 19.89 27.54 -10.31
N PRO A 220 20.02 28.42 -11.32
CA PRO A 220 19.00 28.61 -12.33
C PRO A 220 18.57 27.27 -12.95
N ALA A 221 17.31 27.19 -13.37
CA ALA A 221 16.79 26.03 -14.07
C ALA A 221 17.71 25.67 -15.24
N ARG A 222 18.07 24.39 -15.35
CA ARG A 222 18.85 23.89 -16.47
C ARG A 222 17.96 23.92 -17.71
N ARG A 223 18.51 24.33 -18.85
CA ARG A 223 17.77 24.44 -20.11
C ARG A 223 18.19 23.28 -21.02
N GLY A 224 17.23 22.47 -21.41
CA GLY A 224 17.40 21.41 -22.39
C GLY A 224 16.05 21.01 -22.99
N GLU A 225 16.10 20.27 -24.08
CA GLU A 225 14.95 19.68 -24.76
C GLU A 225 14.56 18.32 -24.14
N PRO A 226 13.36 18.19 -23.53
CA PRO A 226 12.91 16.95 -22.89
C PRO A 226 12.84 15.75 -23.83
N GLU A 227 12.52 15.96 -25.10
CA GLU A 227 12.40 14.92 -26.11
C GLU A 227 13.77 14.27 -26.38
N PHE A 228 14.81 15.09 -26.52
CA PHE A 228 16.19 14.60 -26.63
C PHE A 228 16.66 13.94 -25.34
N GLY A 229 16.30 14.51 -24.19
CA GLY A 229 16.58 13.94 -22.87
C GLY A 229 15.98 12.55 -22.69
N LYS A 230 14.78 12.32 -23.23
CA LYS A 230 14.14 11.01 -23.25
C LYS A 230 14.94 9.99 -24.06
N LEU A 231 15.44 10.36 -25.23
CA LEU A 231 16.25 9.47 -26.07
C LEU A 231 17.54 9.04 -25.35
N ILE A 232 18.20 9.97 -24.66
CA ILE A 232 19.38 9.66 -23.84
C ILE A 232 18.97 8.76 -22.67
N PHE A 233 17.88 9.10 -21.98
CA PHE A 233 17.38 8.31 -20.85
C PHE A 233 17.10 6.86 -21.24
N ASP A 234 16.42 6.64 -22.38
CA ASP A 234 16.06 5.30 -22.86
C ASP A 234 17.31 4.46 -23.19
N LYS A 235 18.39 5.11 -23.63
CA LYS A 235 19.67 4.43 -23.94
C LYS A 235 20.55 4.19 -22.71
N ALA A 236 20.67 5.17 -21.83
CA ALA A 236 21.68 5.16 -20.76
C ALA A 236 21.11 4.84 -19.37
N CYS A 237 19.84 5.16 -19.12
CA CYS A 237 19.26 5.13 -17.77
C CYS A 237 18.24 4.00 -17.59
N LEU A 238 17.50 3.64 -18.64
CA LEU A 238 16.37 2.72 -18.60
C LEU A 238 16.70 1.34 -18.02
N SER A 239 17.87 0.78 -18.34
CA SER A 239 18.28 -0.55 -17.86
C SER A 239 18.31 -0.65 -16.33
N CYS A 240 18.65 0.46 -15.66
CA CYS A 240 18.66 0.55 -14.20
C CYS A 240 17.38 1.18 -13.66
N HIS A 241 16.96 2.32 -14.21
CA HIS A 241 15.89 3.14 -13.67
C HIS A 241 14.51 2.84 -14.26
N GLY A 242 14.40 1.88 -15.17
CA GLY A 242 13.14 1.47 -15.80
C GLY A 242 12.53 2.55 -16.70
N PRO A 243 11.49 2.18 -17.48
CA PRO A 243 10.69 3.14 -18.24
C PRO A 243 10.19 4.30 -17.37
N GLU A 244 10.34 5.53 -17.85
CA GLU A 244 9.93 6.76 -17.16
C GLU A 244 10.47 6.92 -15.72
N GLY A 245 11.65 6.35 -15.43
CA GLY A 245 12.26 6.46 -14.11
C GLY A 245 11.42 5.81 -13.00
N ARG A 246 10.61 4.80 -13.35
CA ARG A 246 9.83 4.02 -12.37
C ARG A 246 10.72 3.16 -11.45
N GLY A 247 12.02 3.12 -11.66
CA GLY A 247 12.95 2.32 -10.88
C GLY A 247 13.06 0.88 -11.39
N GLY A 248 14.00 0.14 -10.80
CA GLY A 248 14.37 -1.23 -11.14
C GLY A 248 15.56 -1.64 -10.28
N VAL A 249 16.70 -1.89 -10.89
CA VAL A 249 18.00 -1.98 -10.19
C VAL A 249 18.36 -0.61 -9.57
N GLY A 250 18.11 0.47 -10.29
CA GLY A 250 18.24 1.85 -9.85
C GLY A 250 17.00 2.36 -9.12
N GLY A 251 17.18 3.45 -8.37
CA GLY A 251 16.09 4.10 -7.64
C GLY A 251 15.00 4.67 -8.55
N GLN A 252 13.81 4.92 -7.99
CA GLN A 252 12.68 5.52 -8.70
C GLN A 252 12.89 7.03 -8.91
N ILE A 253 13.73 7.40 -9.88
CA ILE A 253 14.15 8.79 -10.12
C ILE A 253 13.08 9.65 -10.78
N GLY A 254 12.00 9.07 -11.30
CA GLY A 254 10.87 9.87 -11.76
C GLY A 254 9.85 10.21 -10.66
N ASN A 255 10.05 9.74 -9.41
CA ASN A 255 9.07 9.94 -8.33
C ASN A 255 8.76 11.44 -8.14
N PRO A 256 7.49 11.89 -8.16
CA PRO A 256 7.17 13.31 -8.12
C PRO A 256 7.66 14.00 -6.86
N LEU A 257 7.60 13.33 -5.70
CA LEU A 257 8.15 13.89 -4.45
C LEU A 257 9.68 13.88 -4.44
N PHE A 258 10.32 12.89 -5.08
CA PHE A 258 11.76 12.95 -5.31
C PHE A 258 12.12 14.16 -6.16
N LEU A 259 11.52 14.29 -7.34
CA LEU A 259 11.81 15.35 -8.28
C LEU A 259 11.47 16.74 -7.73
N ALA A 260 10.39 16.89 -6.97
CA ALA A 260 10.04 18.14 -6.30
C ALA A 260 11.07 18.54 -5.23
N SER A 261 11.68 17.56 -4.54
CA SER A 261 12.72 17.81 -3.53
C SER A 261 14.12 17.96 -4.13
N ALA A 262 14.40 17.29 -5.25
CA ALA A 262 15.69 17.27 -5.92
C ALA A 262 15.82 18.50 -6.81
N GLN A 263 16.79 19.38 -6.53
CA GLN A 263 17.09 20.54 -7.37
C GLN A 263 17.83 20.13 -8.66
N ASP A 264 17.80 20.98 -9.69
CA ASP A 264 18.40 20.65 -11.00
C ASP A 264 19.90 20.36 -10.85
N GLU A 265 20.61 21.13 -10.04
CA GLU A 265 22.03 20.91 -9.79
C GLU A 265 22.30 19.56 -9.09
N PHE A 266 21.41 19.13 -8.20
CA PHE A 266 21.50 17.81 -7.57
C PHE A 266 21.36 16.71 -8.64
N LEU A 267 20.37 16.81 -9.52
CA LEU A 267 20.16 15.83 -10.60
C LEU A 267 21.34 15.82 -11.55
N TRP A 268 21.76 17.01 -12.02
CA TRP A 268 22.86 17.18 -12.95
C TRP A 268 24.15 16.58 -12.39
N ARG A 269 24.54 16.91 -11.15
CA ARG A 269 25.77 16.38 -10.53
C ARG A 269 25.71 14.89 -10.28
N THR A 270 24.54 14.36 -9.93
CA THR A 270 24.35 12.92 -9.75
C THR A 270 24.53 12.19 -11.09
N ILE A 271 24.03 12.73 -12.19
CA ILE A 271 24.22 12.15 -13.53
C ILE A 271 25.68 12.31 -13.98
N ALA A 272 26.27 13.49 -13.80
CA ALA A 272 27.62 13.80 -14.24
C ALA A 272 28.69 12.99 -13.51
N HIS A 273 28.56 12.83 -12.19
CA HIS A 273 29.63 12.29 -11.34
C HIS A 273 29.25 10.97 -10.66
N GLY A 274 27.99 10.54 -10.79
CA GLY A 274 27.50 9.33 -10.15
C GLY A 274 27.32 9.51 -8.65
N LYS A 275 27.17 8.38 -7.97
CA LYS A 275 27.04 8.29 -6.51
C LYS A 275 28.02 7.26 -5.97
N GLN A 276 28.99 7.75 -5.21
CA GLN A 276 30.03 6.95 -4.57
C GLN A 276 29.45 5.78 -3.78
N GLY A 277 30.02 4.59 -3.97
CA GLY A 277 29.62 3.36 -3.27
C GLY A 277 28.28 2.81 -3.75
N SER A 278 27.84 3.15 -4.96
CA SER A 278 26.64 2.61 -5.58
C SER A 278 26.88 2.25 -7.05
N GLY A 279 25.93 1.55 -7.68
CA GLY A 279 26.00 1.24 -9.11
C GLY A 279 25.79 2.45 -10.04
N MET A 280 25.37 3.61 -9.51
CA MET A 280 25.18 4.83 -10.31
C MET A 280 26.54 5.47 -10.60
N ARG A 281 27.10 5.17 -11.77
CA ARG A 281 28.34 5.77 -12.26
C ARG A 281 28.07 7.16 -12.84
N GLY A 282 29.11 7.99 -12.95
CA GLY A 282 29.03 9.27 -13.64
C GLY A 282 29.07 9.08 -15.16
N PHE A 283 28.32 9.91 -15.87
CA PHE A 283 28.20 9.85 -17.33
C PHE A 283 28.91 11.00 -18.04
N LEU A 284 29.43 11.99 -17.31
CA LEU A 284 30.16 13.11 -17.92
C LEU A 284 31.45 12.61 -18.59
N GLU A 285 31.69 13.06 -19.82
CA GLU A 285 32.90 12.78 -20.59
C GLU A 285 34.19 12.97 -19.77
N GLY A 286 35.12 12.03 -19.96
CA GLY A 286 36.45 12.08 -19.33
C GLY A 286 36.49 11.79 -17.83
N ARG A 287 35.38 11.35 -17.20
CA ARG A 287 35.30 11.16 -15.73
C ARG A 287 35.06 9.73 -15.22
N GLY A 288 35.18 8.69 -16.05
CA GLY A 288 35.18 7.31 -15.52
C GLY A 288 35.57 6.21 -16.53
N PRO A 289 36.20 5.11 -16.08
CA PRO A 289 36.49 3.96 -16.94
C PRO A 289 35.21 3.17 -17.25
N GLY A 290 34.98 2.88 -18.53
CA GLY A 290 33.95 1.93 -18.99
C GLY A 290 32.51 2.43 -18.94
N THR A 291 32.26 3.74 -19.17
CA THR A 291 30.92 4.24 -19.46
C THR A 291 30.48 3.76 -20.84
N VAL A 292 29.34 3.06 -20.93
CA VAL A 292 28.75 2.57 -22.19
C VAL A 292 28.31 3.74 -23.10
N MET A 293 28.06 4.91 -22.50
CA MET A 293 27.73 6.16 -23.18
C MET A 293 28.35 7.31 -22.39
N SER A 294 29.19 8.11 -23.05
CA SER A 294 29.75 9.34 -22.49
C SER A 294 28.88 10.51 -22.94
N LEU A 295 28.56 11.41 -22.01
CA LEU A 295 27.67 12.56 -22.20
C LEU A 295 28.44 13.85 -22.00
N ASN A 296 28.20 14.84 -22.86
CA ASN A 296 28.67 16.21 -22.61
C ASN A 296 27.71 16.93 -21.62
N SER A 297 28.02 18.18 -21.26
CA SER A 297 27.19 18.92 -20.29
C SER A 297 25.78 19.22 -20.79
N SER A 298 25.62 19.48 -22.11
CA SER A 298 24.32 19.74 -22.73
C SER A 298 23.44 18.49 -22.71
N ASP A 299 24.01 17.32 -23.03
CA ASP A 299 23.29 16.04 -22.96
C ASP A 299 22.67 15.80 -21.58
N ILE A 300 23.42 16.13 -20.52
CA ILE A 300 22.93 16.00 -19.15
C ILE A 300 21.79 17.01 -18.87
N ASP A 301 21.89 18.24 -19.39
CA ASP A 301 20.83 19.24 -19.26
C ASP A 301 19.52 18.78 -19.96
N HIS A 302 19.62 18.10 -21.09
CA HIS A 302 18.46 17.46 -21.75
C HIS A 302 17.83 16.38 -20.85
N VAL A 303 18.64 15.49 -20.25
CA VAL A 303 18.15 14.45 -19.33
C VAL A 303 17.47 15.07 -18.10
N VAL A 304 18.04 16.12 -17.52
CA VAL A 304 17.42 16.83 -16.39
C VAL A 304 16.07 17.43 -16.81
N SER A 305 15.99 18.02 -17.99
CA SER A 305 14.74 18.58 -18.54
C SER A 305 13.67 17.50 -18.77
N TYR A 306 14.07 16.32 -19.24
CA TYR A 306 13.17 15.17 -19.33
C TYR A 306 12.67 14.71 -17.94
N LEU A 307 13.55 14.59 -16.95
CA LEU A 307 13.14 14.26 -15.58
C LEU A 307 12.17 15.30 -15.01
N ARG A 308 12.36 16.58 -15.32
CA ARG A 308 11.39 17.63 -14.93
C ARG A 308 10.04 17.46 -15.60
N ALA A 309 9.99 17.12 -16.88
CA ALA A 309 8.73 16.81 -17.56
C ALA A 309 7.96 15.66 -16.89
N LEU A 310 8.66 14.66 -16.35
CA LEU A 310 8.03 13.57 -15.58
C LEU A 310 7.40 14.02 -14.25
N SER A 311 7.84 15.15 -13.67
CA SER A 311 7.28 15.67 -12.41
C SER A 311 5.81 16.05 -12.55
N ASN A 312 5.39 16.42 -13.76
CA ASN A 312 4.04 16.88 -14.07
C ASN A 312 3.10 15.74 -14.47
N LYS A 313 3.59 14.49 -14.58
CA LYS A 313 2.77 13.34 -14.94
C LYS A 313 2.02 12.78 -13.72
N PRO A 314 0.69 12.61 -13.77
CA PRO A 314 -0.03 11.85 -12.75
C PRO A 314 0.45 10.40 -12.80
N ARG A 315 1.07 9.92 -11.72
CA ARG A 315 1.62 8.56 -11.66
C ARG A 315 0.55 7.54 -11.31
N VAL A 316 0.31 6.62 -12.25
CA VAL A 316 -0.63 5.51 -12.13
C VAL A 316 0.09 4.17 -11.90
N ASP A 317 1.32 4.03 -12.39
CA ASP A 317 2.01 2.74 -12.38
C ASP A 317 2.60 2.39 -11.01
N LEU A 318 2.34 1.15 -10.61
CA LEU A 318 2.80 0.58 -9.37
C LEU A 318 4.22 0.07 -9.53
N LEU A 319 4.99 0.26 -8.47
CA LEU A 319 6.42 0.00 -8.47
C LEU A 319 6.67 -1.50 -8.33
N ASP A 320 6.65 -2.19 -9.46
CA ASP A 320 7.12 -3.56 -9.56
C ASP A 320 8.65 -3.57 -9.59
N ARG A 321 9.23 -3.57 -8.39
CA ARG A 321 10.66 -3.79 -8.15
C ARG A 321 10.90 -5.27 -7.92
N GLU A 322 11.30 -6.04 -8.92
CA GLU A 322 11.92 -7.33 -8.59
C GLU A 322 13.21 -7.03 -7.81
N PHE A 323 13.35 -7.62 -6.62
CA PHE A 323 14.59 -7.48 -5.86
C PHE A 323 15.64 -8.37 -6.51
N PRO A 324 16.73 -7.82 -7.09
CA PRO A 324 17.67 -8.63 -7.84
C PRO A 324 18.24 -9.76 -6.99
N GLY A 325 18.19 -10.96 -7.57
CA GLY A 325 18.63 -12.19 -6.93
C GLY A 325 17.68 -12.76 -5.89
N ALA A 326 16.55 -12.14 -5.53
CA ALA A 326 15.61 -12.67 -4.54
C ALA A 326 15.03 -14.03 -4.95
N SER A 327 14.88 -14.94 -4.00
CA SER A 327 14.42 -16.32 -4.19
C SER A 327 13.05 -16.52 -3.56
N ALA A 328 12.03 -16.77 -4.39
CA ALA A 328 10.71 -17.13 -3.92
C ALA A 328 10.70 -18.47 -3.15
N VAL A 329 11.64 -19.38 -3.45
CA VAL A 329 11.78 -20.66 -2.74
C VAL A 329 12.25 -20.41 -1.30
N ALA A 330 13.33 -19.65 -1.12
CA ALA A 330 13.78 -19.27 0.23
C ALA A 330 12.72 -18.44 0.97
N GLY A 331 12.02 -17.56 0.25
CA GLY A 331 10.90 -16.79 0.78
C GLY A 331 9.79 -17.68 1.33
N LYS A 332 9.43 -18.77 0.64
CA LYS A 332 8.43 -19.73 1.09
C LYS A 332 8.85 -20.41 2.40
N GLU A 333 10.11 -20.84 2.50
CA GLU A 333 10.65 -21.46 3.71
C GLU A 333 10.61 -20.51 4.91
N ILE A 334 10.95 -19.22 4.69
CA ILE A 334 10.86 -18.20 5.74
C ILE A 334 9.39 -17.98 6.12
N PHE A 335 8.48 -17.91 5.14
CA PHE A 335 7.07 -17.65 5.36
C PHE A 335 6.40 -18.73 6.21
N LEU A 336 6.71 -20.00 5.94
CA LEU A 336 6.19 -21.18 6.66
C LEU A 336 6.95 -21.47 7.97
N GLY A 337 8.25 -21.20 7.99
CA GLY A 337 9.14 -21.50 9.11
C GLY A 337 9.34 -20.31 10.03
N LYS A 338 10.59 -19.80 10.06
CA LYS A 338 11.01 -18.82 11.08
C LYS A 338 10.22 -17.52 11.08
N GLY A 339 9.73 -17.06 9.92
CA GLY A 339 8.90 -15.87 9.82
C GLY A 339 7.52 -16.07 10.42
N GLY A 340 7.03 -17.32 10.48
CA GLY A 340 5.75 -17.69 11.07
C GLY A 340 4.55 -16.98 10.45
N CYS A 341 4.68 -16.47 9.22
CA CYS A 341 3.68 -15.65 8.56
C CYS A 341 2.39 -16.44 8.30
N SER A 342 2.53 -17.72 7.94
CA SER A 342 1.41 -18.63 7.65
C SER A 342 0.47 -18.83 8.84
N LYS A 343 0.96 -18.70 10.08
CA LYS A 343 0.13 -18.84 11.30
C LYS A 343 -1.01 -17.82 11.36
N CYS A 344 -0.85 -16.66 10.71
CA CYS A 344 -1.89 -15.64 10.63
C CYS A 344 -2.42 -15.47 9.20
N HIS A 345 -1.56 -15.58 8.20
CA HIS A 345 -1.90 -15.31 6.81
C HIS A 345 -2.29 -16.54 5.99
N GLY A 346 -2.30 -17.75 6.59
CA GLY A 346 -2.53 -19.01 5.88
C GLY A 346 -1.30 -19.43 5.08
N GLU A 347 -1.17 -20.73 4.77
CA GLU A 347 0.01 -21.27 4.08
C GLU A 347 0.13 -20.80 2.62
N GLN A 348 -0.99 -20.45 2.01
CA GLN A 348 -1.09 -19.94 0.64
C GLN A 348 -1.43 -18.46 0.61
N GLY A 349 -1.34 -17.74 1.73
CA GLY A 349 -1.66 -16.32 1.83
C GLY A 349 -3.15 -16.01 1.76
N GLU A 350 -4.03 -17.01 1.92
CA GLU A 350 -5.49 -16.91 1.87
C GLU A 350 -6.08 -16.11 3.05
N GLY A 351 -5.29 -15.88 4.10
CA GLY A 351 -5.70 -15.19 5.31
C GLY A 351 -6.36 -16.12 6.32
N SER A 352 -6.23 -15.78 7.60
CA SER A 352 -6.89 -16.45 8.73
C SER A 352 -7.23 -15.40 9.79
N SER A 353 -6.48 -15.32 10.89
CA SER A 353 -6.51 -14.18 11.82
C SER A 353 -5.93 -12.90 11.20
N GLY A 354 -4.97 -13.05 10.27
CA GLY A 354 -4.42 -11.98 9.44
C GLY A 354 -5.16 -11.84 8.10
N PRO A 355 -5.03 -10.68 7.42
CA PRO A 355 -5.64 -10.46 6.11
C PRO A 355 -5.01 -11.34 5.03
N SER A 356 -5.79 -11.67 3.99
CA SER A 356 -5.26 -12.29 2.77
C SER A 356 -4.15 -11.44 2.14
N LEU A 357 -3.07 -12.12 1.75
CA LEU A 357 -1.92 -11.60 1.03
C LEU A 357 -1.88 -12.05 -0.43
N ASN A 358 -2.59 -13.13 -0.77
CA ASN A 358 -2.65 -13.69 -2.13
C ASN A 358 -3.73 -13.07 -3.02
N SER A 359 -4.52 -12.12 -2.50
CA SER A 359 -5.56 -11.46 -3.27
C SER A 359 -4.97 -10.63 -4.42
N LEU A 360 -5.38 -10.93 -5.66
CA LEU A 360 -4.87 -10.25 -6.85
C LEU A 360 -5.06 -8.73 -6.82
N GLY A 361 -6.17 -8.24 -6.26
CA GLY A 361 -6.41 -6.80 -6.10
C GLY A 361 -5.40 -6.14 -5.15
N PHE A 362 -5.08 -6.83 -4.04
CA PHE A 362 -4.06 -6.38 -3.09
C PHE A 362 -2.65 -6.46 -3.70
N LEU A 363 -2.31 -7.55 -4.36
CA LEU A 363 -0.99 -7.71 -4.98
C LEU A 363 -0.78 -6.64 -6.05
N LYS A 364 -1.77 -6.41 -6.93
CA LYS A 364 -1.69 -5.30 -7.88
C LYS A 364 -1.49 -3.96 -7.19
N ALA A 365 -2.29 -3.64 -6.16
CA ALA A 365 -2.24 -2.35 -5.45
C ALA A 365 -0.96 -2.13 -4.62
N ALA A 366 -0.41 -3.18 -4.02
CA ALA A 366 0.76 -3.11 -3.16
C ALA A 366 2.02 -3.06 -4.03
N SER A 367 2.94 -2.13 -3.79
CA SER A 367 4.28 -2.21 -4.38
C SER A 367 5.20 -3.16 -3.62
N ASN A 368 6.31 -3.58 -4.22
CA ASN A 368 7.33 -4.34 -3.50
C ASN A 368 7.96 -3.55 -2.35
N GLY A 369 8.06 -2.24 -2.51
CA GLY A 369 8.44 -1.34 -1.43
C GLY A 369 7.45 -1.36 -0.26
N TYR A 370 6.16 -1.33 -0.56
CA TYR A 370 5.10 -1.42 0.44
C TYR A 370 5.18 -2.74 1.22
N LEU A 371 5.33 -3.88 0.52
CA LEU A 371 5.45 -5.19 1.16
C LEU A 371 6.69 -5.27 2.06
N ALA A 372 7.86 -4.87 1.55
CA ALA A 372 9.10 -4.90 2.31
C ALA A 372 9.03 -4.00 3.55
N ALA A 373 8.56 -2.76 3.41
CA ALA A 373 8.43 -1.84 4.54
C ALA A 373 7.41 -2.32 5.57
N THR A 374 6.30 -2.93 5.11
CA THR A 374 5.29 -3.51 6.01
C THR A 374 5.87 -4.67 6.83
N ILE A 375 6.69 -5.55 6.23
CA ILE A 375 7.37 -6.63 6.94
C ILE A 375 8.38 -6.07 7.94
N ILE A 376 9.20 -5.11 7.51
CA ILE A 376 10.27 -4.53 8.33
C ILE A 376 9.71 -3.81 9.55
N MET A 377 8.72 -2.93 9.36
CA MET A 377 8.20 -2.06 10.41
C MET A 377 6.97 -2.61 11.14
N GLY A 378 6.31 -3.60 10.57
CA GLY A 378 5.01 -4.06 11.05
C GLY A 378 3.92 -2.98 10.95
N ARG A 379 2.81 -3.24 11.63
CA ARG A 379 1.66 -2.34 11.75
C ARG A 379 1.43 -2.05 13.23
N GLN A 380 1.89 -0.89 13.68
CA GLN A 380 1.74 -0.46 15.07
C GLN A 380 0.26 -0.46 15.47
N GLY A 381 -0.04 -0.99 16.66
CA GLY A 381 -1.41 -1.13 17.17
C GLY A 381 -2.16 -2.36 16.63
N THR A 382 -1.45 -3.31 16.01
CA THR A 382 -2.01 -4.58 15.53
C THR A 382 -1.06 -5.74 15.86
N GLU A 383 -1.52 -6.97 15.70
CA GLU A 383 -0.72 -8.19 15.85
C GLU A 383 0.42 -8.34 14.82
N MET A 384 0.38 -7.58 13.71
CA MET A 384 1.46 -7.60 12.71
C MET A 384 2.69 -6.86 13.24
N ARG A 385 3.53 -7.57 14.00
CA ARG A 385 4.78 -7.05 14.55
C ARG A 385 5.81 -6.68 13.49
N ALA A 386 6.84 -5.94 13.90
CA ALA A 386 8.01 -5.63 13.08
C ALA A 386 8.92 -6.86 12.96
N PHE A 387 9.48 -7.10 11.77
CA PHE A 387 10.45 -8.18 11.55
C PHE A 387 11.86 -7.67 11.21
N GLY A 388 12.05 -6.38 10.98
CA GLY A 388 13.36 -5.81 10.62
C GLY A 388 14.10 -5.10 11.76
N GLN A 389 13.53 -5.03 12.97
CA GLN A 389 14.16 -4.38 14.12
C GLN A 389 14.84 -5.39 15.04
N ALA A 390 16.08 -5.07 15.46
CA ALA A 390 16.82 -5.85 16.45
C ALA A 390 16.07 -5.84 17.80
N GLY A 391 15.94 -7.01 18.43
CA GLY A 391 15.26 -7.18 19.73
C GLY A 391 13.94 -7.94 19.68
N ASN A 392 13.43 -8.28 18.49
CA ASN A 392 12.29 -9.20 18.36
C ASN A 392 12.76 -10.66 18.30
N VAL A 393 11.97 -11.58 18.91
CA VAL A 393 12.23 -13.04 18.98
C VAL A 393 12.57 -13.66 17.62
N THR A 394 12.06 -13.07 16.54
CA THR A 394 12.51 -13.35 15.17
C THR A 394 12.81 -12.03 14.47
N THR A 395 14.08 -11.79 14.15
CA THR A 395 14.52 -10.68 13.31
C THR A 395 14.94 -11.25 11.95
N LEU A 396 14.47 -10.64 10.86
CA LEU A 396 14.77 -11.01 9.49
C LEU A 396 15.85 -10.10 8.91
N SER A 397 16.78 -10.70 8.16
CA SER A 397 17.76 -9.92 7.40
C SER A 397 17.11 -9.20 6.21
N GLN A 398 17.78 -8.18 5.68
CA GLN A 398 17.30 -7.50 4.47
C GLN A 398 17.07 -8.48 3.31
N ARG A 399 17.94 -9.48 3.18
CA ARG A 399 17.85 -10.51 2.15
C ARG A 399 16.58 -11.36 2.32
N GLU A 400 16.32 -11.79 3.54
CA GLU A 400 15.13 -12.59 3.87
C GLU A 400 13.83 -11.84 3.63
N VAL A 401 13.80 -10.54 3.91
CA VAL A 401 12.66 -9.69 3.57
C VAL A 401 12.45 -9.66 2.05
N THR A 402 13.51 -9.51 1.26
CA THR A 402 13.38 -9.52 -0.21
C THR A 402 12.93 -10.87 -0.76
N ASP A 403 13.40 -11.97 -0.17
CA ASP A 403 12.99 -13.33 -0.53
C ASP A 403 11.50 -13.56 -0.20
N LEU A 404 11.03 -13.11 0.98
CA LEU A 404 9.61 -13.13 1.34
C LEU A 404 8.74 -12.33 0.36
N VAL A 405 9.18 -11.14 -0.05
CA VAL A 405 8.44 -10.35 -1.04
C VAL A 405 8.38 -11.08 -2.37
N ALA A 406 9.47 -11.72 -2.81
CA ALA A 406 9.49 -12.53 -4.03
C ALA A 406 8.51 -13.72 -3.95
N PHE A 407 8.38 -14.35 -2.77
CA PHE A 407 7.39 -15.40 -2.54
C PHE A 407 5.96 -14.87 -2.59
N ILE A 408 5.64 -13.79 -1.86
CA ILE A 408 4.30 -13.18 -1.88
C ILE A 408 3.90 -12.78 -3.30
N ARG A 409 4.84 -12.28 -4.11
CA ARG A 409 4.62 -11.95 -5.51
C ARG A 409 4.37 -13.14 -6.42
N SER A 410 4.81 -14.34 -6.03
CA SER A 410 4.58 -15.53 -6.85
C SER A 410 3.08 -15.82 -7.03
N TRP A 411 2.24 -15.45 -6.05
CA TRP A 411 0.78 -15.59 -6.13
C TRP A 411 0.13 -14.63 -7.14
N GLU A 412 0.79 -13.53 -7.50
CA GLU A 412 0.27 -12.64 -8.54
C GLU A 412 0.34 -13.30 -9.92
N ARG A 413 1.42 -14.05 -10.17
CA ARG A 413 1.64 -14.82 -11.40
C ARG A 413 0.83 -16.12 -11.40
N ASN A 414 0.82 -16.80 -10.26
CA ASN A 414 0.17 -18.11 -10.08
C ASN A 414 -0.75 -18.07 -8.84
N PRO A 415 -1.96 -17.49 -8.97
CA PRO A 415 -2.86 -17.36 -7.84
C PRO A 415 -3.36 -18.74 -7.37
N PRO A 416 -3.29 -19.03 -6.06
CA PRO A 416 -3.85 -20.26 -5.51
C PRO A 416 -5.38 -20.24 -5.59
N THR A 417 -5.99 -21.42 -5.64
CA THR A 417 -7.45 -21.60 -5.67
C THR A 417 -8.11 -21.52 -4.29
N VAL A 418 -7.32 -21.47 -3.21
CA VAL A 418 -7.80 -21.53 -1.83
C VAL A 418 -8.31 -20.16 -1.35
N THR A 419 -9.53 -20.14 -0.82
CA THR A 419 -10.17 -18.97 -0.21
C THR A 419 -9.99 -18.96 1.31
N ARG A 420 -10.09 -17.77 1.92
CA ARG A 420 -10.08 -17.60 3.38
C ARG A 420 -11.12 -18.50 4.04
N VAL A 421 -10.70 -19.27 5.05
CA VAL A 421 -11.59 -20.11 5.86
C VAL A 421 -11.98 -19.35 7.13
N ILE A 422 -13.27 -19.08 7.32
CA ILE A 422 -13.81 -18.62 8.62
C ILE A 422 -13.90 -19.82 9.57
N ASP A 423 -13.75 -19.56 10.88
CA ASP A 423 -14.06 -20.55 11.92
C ASP A 423 -15.52 -21.03 11.78
N ARG A 424 -15.67 -22.30 11.40
CA ARG A 424 -16.96 -23.00 11.20
C ARG A 424 -17.24 -24.02 12.31
N THR A 425 -16.64 -23.87 13.49
CA THR A 425 -16.88 -24.76 14.62
C THR A 425 -18.35 -24.72 15.07
N GLU A 426 -18.84 -25.84 15.61
CA GLU A 426 -20.21 -25.93 16.13
C GLU A 426 -20.45 -24.91 17.25
N SER A 427 -19.43 -24.62 18.09
CA SER A 427 -19.53 -23.58 19.12
C SER A 427 -19.78 -22.20 18.51
N ALA A 428 -19.00 -21.82 17.49
CA ALA A 428 -19.17 -20.56 16.79
C ALA A 428 -20.55 -20.46 16.12
N ALA A 429 -21.04 -21.56 15.53
CA ALA A 429 -22.37 -21.62 14.94
C ALA A 429 -23.48 -21.49 16.00
N ARG A 430 -23.36 -22.12 17.18
CA ARG A 430 -24.32 -22.00 18.28
C ARG A 430 -24.42 -20.58 18.83
N GLU A 431 -23.28 -19.94 19.08
CA GLU A 431 -23.26 -18.53 19.50
C GLU A 431 -23.82 -17.62 18.40
N GLY A 432 -23.50 -17.92 17.14
CA GLY A 432 -24.04 -17.26 15.96
C GLY A 432 -25.55 -17.34 15.85
N ALA A 433 -26.14 -18.49 16.17
CA ALA A 433 -27.58 -18.71 16.17
C ALA A 433 -28.28 -17.76 17.15
N GLY A 434 -27.73 -17.57 18.35
CA GLY A 434 -28.26 -16.64 19.35
C GLY A 434 -28.26 -15.19 18.86
N LEU A 435 -27.19 -14.78 18.19
CA LEU A 435 -27.08 -13.44 17.57
C LEU A 435 -28.05 -13.29 16.39
N PHE A 436 -28.13 -14.30 15.51
CA PHE A 436 -29.04 -14.29 14.37
C PHE A 436 -30.51 -14.23 14.81
N ASN A 437 -30.87 -14.96 15.86
CA ASN A 437 -32.21 -14.92 16.46
C ASN A 437 -32.57 -13.54 16.99
N ARG A 438 -31.60 -12.80 17.53
CA ARG A 438 -31.86 -11.46 18.08
C ARG A 438 -32.05 -10.40 16.99
N TYR A 439 -31.25 -10.46 15.92
CA TYR A 439 -31.14 -9.34 14.98
C TYR A 439 -31.67 -9.62 13.57
N CYS A 440 -31.75 -10.88 13.15
CA CYS A 440 -31.98 -11.26 11.75
C CYS A 440 -33.31 -11.97 11.54
N ILE A 441 -33.83 -12.68 12.54
CA ILE A 441 -35.02 -13.55 12.42
C ILE A 441 -36.26 -12.80 11.95
N GLY A 442 -36.44 -11.53 12.36
CA GLY A 442 -37.62 -10.73 12.03
C GLY A 442 -37.80 -10.48 10.53
N CYS A 443 -36.74 -10.65 9.74
CA CYS A 443 -36.80 -10.56 8.28
C CYS A 443 -36.48 -11.90 7.62
N HIS A 444 -35.46 -12.62 8.08
CA HIS A 444 -34.96 -13.82 7.39
C HIS A 444 -35.57 -15.14 7.90
N GLY A 445 -36.34 -15.12 8.98
CA GLY A 445 -36.87 -16.33 9.64
C GLY A 445 -35.79 -17.14 10.36
N ALA A 446 -36.18 -18.03 11.28
CA ALA A 446 -35.24 -18.70 12.21
C ALA A 446 -34.18 -19.52 11.48
N GLU A 447 -34.55 -20.10 10.34
CA GLU A 447 -33.68 -20.94 9.52
C GLU A 447 -33.25 -20.26 8.23
N GLY A 448 -33.35 -18.92 8.15
CA GLY A 448 -32.93 -18.17 6.96
C GLY A 448 -33.79 -18.42 5.71
N ARG A 449 -35.02 -18.91 5.85
CA ARG A 449 -35.93 -19.18 4.72
C ARG A 449 -36.43 -17.90 4.02
N GLY A 450 -36.20 -16.73 4.61
CA GLY A 450 -36.75 -15.45 4.14
C GLY A 450 -38.22 -15.26 4.53
N GLN A 451 -38.68 -14.01 4.59
CA GLN A 451 -40.09 -13.69 4.88
C GLN A 451 -40.64 -12.65 3.88
N ALA A 452 -41.96 -12.69 3.67
CA ALA A 452 -42.70 -11.61 3.03
C ALA A 452 -43.05 -10.56 4.09
N SER A 453 -42.84 -9.27 3.78
CA SER A 453 -43.31 -8.16 4.61
C SER A 453 -44.26 -7.29 3.80
N GLY A 454 -45.40 -6.92 4.38
CA GLY A 454 -46.37 -6.01 3.76
C GLY A 454 -46.97 -6.50 2.43
N GLY A 455 -47.10 -7.81 2.22
CA GLY A 455 -47.66 -8.39 0.97
C GLY A 455 -46.66 -8.54 -0.18
N ILE A 456 -45.39 -8.16 -0.01
CA ILE A 456 -44.35 -8.34 -1.02
C ILE A 456 -43.65 -9.70 -0.80
N LYS A 457 -43.93 -10.68 -1.68
CA LYS A 457 -43.13 -11.92 -1.74
C LYS A 457 -41.66 -11.56 -2.06
N GLY A 458 -40.72 -12.03 -1.24
CA GLY A 458 -39.28 -11.79 -1.44
C GLY A 458 -38.72 -10.53 -0.76
N TYR A 459 -39.43 -9.95 0.22
CA TYR A 459 -38.95 -8.79 0.99
C TYR A 459 -37.57 -9.01 1.61
N ALA A 460 -37.34 -10.18 2.20
CA ALA A 460 -36.01 -10.64 2.61
C ALA A 460 -35.68 -11.96 1.90
N PRO A 461 -34.50 -12.08 1.26
CA PRO A 461 -34.13 -13.28 0.52
C PRO A 461 -33.88 -14.47 1.45
N SER A 462 -34.12 -15.68 0.91
CA SER A 462 -33.72 -16.94 1.55
C SER A 462 -32.19 -17.07 1.54
N LEU A 463 -31.61 -17.20 2.72
CA LEU A 463 -30.17 -17.32 2.96
C LEU A 463 -29.71 -18.78 3.06
N ASN A 464 -30.63 -19.73 3.20
CA ASN A 464 -30.34 -21.15 3.41
C ASN A 464 -30.42 -22.00 2.14
N THR A 465 -30.63 -21.39 0.97
CA THR A 465 -30.68 -22.15 -0.29
C THR A 465 -29.28 -22.61 -0.69
N PRO A 466 -29.10 -23.84 -1.22
CA PRO A 466 -27.81 -24.30 -1.70
C PRO A 466 -27.19 -23.40 -2.78
N GLU A 467 -28.01 -22.74 -3.59
CA GLU A 467 -27.57 -21.79 -4.62
C GLU A 467 -26.98 -20.54 -3.98
N PHE A 468 -27.67 -19.95 -3.01
CA PHE A 468 -27.19 -18.75 -2.31
C PHE A 468 -25.94 -19.05 -1.50
N LEU A 469 -25.93 -20.12 -0.71
CA LEU A 469 -24.79 -20.48 0.13
C LEU A 469 -23.53 -20.73 -0.72
N ARG A 470 -23.67 -21.36 -1.90
CA ARG A 470 -22.54 -21.51 -2.83
C ARG A 470 -22.09 -20.20 -3.49
N ALA A 471 -23.00 -19.28 -3.76
CA ALA A 471 -22.71 -18.05 -4.50
C ALA A 471 -22.21 -16.92 -3.60
N ALA A 472 -22.77 -16.78 -2.41
CA ALA A 472 -22.36 -15.78 -1.44
C ALA A 472 -21.13 -16.30 -0.72
N ASP A 473 -19.96 -15.70 -0.95
CA ASP A 473 -18.77 -16.03 -0.16
C ASP A 473 -18.82 -15.38 1.23
N ASP A 474 -17.95 -15.85 2.12
CA ASP A 474 -17.87 -15.39 3.50
C ASP A 474 -17.62 -13.88 3.60
N GLY A 475 -16.83 -13.33 2.67
CA GLY A 475 -16.55 -11.90 2.56
C GLY A 475 -17.82 -11.09 2.25
N LEU A 476 -18.61 -11.56 1.30
CA LEU A 476 -19.89 -10.96 0.94
C LEU A 476 -20.86 -10.96 2.11
N LEU A 477 -21.00 -12.09 2.83
CA LEU A 477 -21.89 -12.17 3.98
C LEU A 477 -21.47 -11.20 5.08
N MET A 478 -20.18 -11.16 5.43
CA MET A 478 -19.65 -10.22 6.42
C MET A 478 -19.89 -8.76 6.02
N ALA A 479 -19.56 -8.39 4.77
CA ALA A 479 -19.76 -7.04 4.27
C ALA A 479 -21.25 -6.65 4.32
N THR A 480 -22.12 -7.54 3.83
CA THR A 480 -23.57 -7.31 3.78
C THR A 480 -24.16 -7.10 5.18
N ILE A 481 -23.74 -7.87 6.18
CA ILE A 481 -24.19 -7.68 7.57
C ILE A 481 -23.64 -6.37 8.14
N ALA A 482 -22.37 -6.05 7.88
CA ALA A 482 -21.71 -4.89 8.44
C ALA A 482 -22.28 -3.56 7.94
N ILE A 483 -22.40 -3.41 6.61
CA ILE A 483 -22.78 -2.15 5.94
C ILE A 483 -24.26 -2.13 5.52
N GLY A 484 -24.96 -3.26 5.66
CA GLY A 484 -26.29 -3.43 5.12
C GLY A 484 -26.29 -3.52 3.59
N ARG A 485 -27.46 -3.32 2.98
CA ARG A 485 -27.62 -3.21 1.54
C ARG A 485 -28.25 -1.86 1.19
N PRO A 486 -27.51 -0.95 0.54
CA PRO A 486 -28.03 0.35 0.13
C PRO A 486 -29.34 0.22 -0.65
N ASN A 487 -30.28 1.14 -0.43
CA ASN A 487 -31.60 1.18 -1.06
C ASN A 487 -32.47 -0.08 -0.82
N THR A 488 -32.25 -0.79 0.30
CA THR A 488 -33.10 -1.90 0.74
C THR A 488 -33.47 -1.78 2.22
N GLY A 489 -34.37 -2.64 2.71
CA GLY A 489 -34.70 -2.72 4.14
C GLY A 489 -33.57 -3.27 5.02
N MET A 490 -32.49 -3.82 4.46
CA MET A 490 -31.37 -4.37 5.21
C MET A 490 -30.43 -3.26 5.67
N ARG A 491 -30.71 -2.71 6.84
CA ARG A 491 -29.87 -1.71 7.53
C ARG A 491 -28.52 -2.30 7.94
N PRO A 492 -27.49 -1.47 8.18
CA PRO A 492 -26.22 -1.95 8.73
C PRO A 492 -26.38 -2.45 10.16
N PHE A 493 -25.53 -3.41 10.55
CA PHE A 493 -25.45 -3.94 11.92
C PHE A 493 -24.05 -3.83 12.54
N GLY A 494 -23.03 -3.44 11.76
CA GLY A 494 -21.66 -3.32 12.25
C GLY A 494 -21.47 -2.11 13.17
N THR A 495 -20.56 -2.25 14.14
CA THR A 495 -20.20 -1.15 15.05
C THR A 495 -19.81 0.13 14.29
N GLY A 496 -20.43 1.26 14.64
CA GLY A 496 -20.14 2.57 14.06
C GLY A 496 -20.73 2.80 12.67
N ALA A 497 -21.60 1.91 12.19
CA ALA A 497 -22.30 2.03 10.91
C ALA A 497 -23.58 2.88 10.97
N GLY A 498 -23.98 3.35 12.17
CA GLY A 498 -25.22 4.12 12.36
C GLY A 498 -26.49 3.28 12.18
N GLY A 499 -26.37 1.98 12.41
CA GLY A 499 -27.41 0.97 12.20
C GLY A 499 -28.31 0.71 13.40
N VAL A 500 -29.08 -0.37 13.33
CA VAL A 500 -30.01 -0.80 14.40
C VAL A 500 -29.32 -1.61 15.51
N ALA A 501 -28.07 -2.00 15.30
CA ALA A 501 -27.23 -2.73 16.25
C ALA A 501 -25.77 -2.31 16.10
N GLU A 502 -24.95 -2.65 17.10
CA GLU A 502 -23.51 -2.38 17.15
C GLU A 502 -22.74 -3.70 17.29
N LEU A 503 -22.86 -4.59 16.30
CA LEU A 503 -22.20 -5.90 16.30
C LEU A 503 -20.69 -5.79 16.05
N SER A 504 -19.92 -6.48 16.88
CA SER A 504 -18.47 -6.58 16.70
C SER A 504 -18.12 -7.47 15.50
N ALA A 505 -16.87 -7.38 15.05
CA ALA A 505 -16.37 -8.26 13.99
C ALA A 505 -16.41 -9.74 14.38
N ALA A 506 -16.26 -10.06 15.66
CA ALA A 506 -16.36 -11.43 16.17
C ALA A 506 -17.81 -11.93 16.10
N ASP A 507 -18.78 -11.08 16.46
CA ASP A 507 -20.21 -11.41 16.40
C ASP A 507 -20.65 -11.69 14.96
N ILE A 508 -20.25 -10.84 14.02
CA ILE A 508 -20.58 -11.01 12.60
C ILE A 508 -19.97 -12.31 12.04
N ARG A 509 -18.75 -12.69 12.43
CA ARG A 509 -18.16 -13.98 12.04
C ARG A 509 -18.96 -15.17 12.59
N LYS A 510 -19.43 -15.09 13.84
CA LYS A 510 -20.30 -16.13 14.43
C LYS A 510 -21.63 -16.24 13.69
N ILE A 511 -22.25 -15.11 13.34
CA ILE A 511 -23.47 -15.10 12.51
C ILE A 511 -23.21 -15.78 11.16
N VAL A 512 -22.08 -15.47 10.50
CA VAL A 512 -21.71 -16.14 9.25
C VAL A 512 -21.49 -17.64 9.46
N ALA A 513 -20.84 -18.06 10.56
CA ALA A 513 -20.69 -19.47 10.89
C ALA A 513 -22.04 -20.19 11.04
N TYR A 514 -23.03 -19.53 11.64
CA TYR A 514 -24.40 -20.07 11.73
C TYR A 514 -25.07 -20.20 10.36
N ILE A 515 -25.02 -19.17 9.51
CA ILE A 515 -25.54 -19.22 8.13
C ILE A 515 -24.89 -20.39 7.36
N ARG A 516 -23.59 -20.61 7.57
CA ARG A 516 -22.85 -21.71 6.95
C ARG A 516 -23.20 -23.09 7.49
N SER A 517 -23.71 -23.21 8.70
CA SER A 517 -24.13 -24.53 9.21
C SER A 517 -25.26 -25.15 8.38
N TRP A 518 -26.05 -24.34 7.66
CA TRP A 518 -27.09 -24.82 6.77
C TRP A 518 -26.56 -25.51 5.51
N GLU A 519 -25.27 -25.35 5.17
CA GLU A 519 -24.64 -26.08 4.05
C GLU A 519 -24.65 -27.61 4.28
N ASN A 520 -24.68 -28.02 5.55
CA ASN A 520 -24.61 -29.43 5.96
C ASN A 520 -25.98 -30.03 6.32
N ASN A 521 -27.03 -29.20 6.43
CA ASN A 521 -28.40 -29.67 6.68
C ASN A 521 -29.03 -30.08 5.35
N LYS A 522 -28.82 -31.33 4.95
CA LYS A 522 -29.58 -31.97 3.87
C LYS A 522 -30.86 -32.60 4.40
#